data_AF-A0A822BD93-F1
#
_entry.id   AF-A0A822BD93-F1
#
_cell.length_a   1.000
_cell.length_b   1.000
_cell.length_c   1.000
_cell.angle_alpha   90.00
_cell.angle_beta   90.00
_cell.angle_gamma   90.00
#
_symmetry.space_group_name_H-M   'P 1'
#
loop_
_entity.id
_entity.type
_entity.pdbx_description
1 polymer ?
#
loop_
_entity_poly.entity_id
_entity_poly.type
_entity_poly.pdbx_seq_one_letter_code
_entity_poly.pdbx_strand_id
1 'polypeptide(L)'
;EANDGTSTTSDISVSIQETDSITNEVVPACLSTPNPASVDFHRIFFKDIVQLVESLNIHKHSTTCYKYSKGKSDTSKTCRMRMPHVLVKTSNIDLSTGQITMRRSHPWTNNFNEWLISACRSNMDIKFIWSGNDAKALVYYITDYVSK
;
A
#
# COMPACT_ATOMS: atom_id res chain seq x y z
N GLU A 1 52.76 2.07 23.80
CA GLU A 1 52.19 0.72 24.01
C GLU A 1 50.69 0.93 24.21
N ALA A 2 49.84 0.89 23.19
CA ALA A 2 49.40 -0.25 22.36
C ALA A 2 48.12 -0.92 22.92
N ASN A 3 47.13 -1.09 22.01
CA ASN A 3 45.82 -1.75 22.07
C ASN A 3 44.71 -1.07 22.89
N ASP A 4 43.62 -0.55 22.30
CA ASP A 4 42.72 -1.02 21.23
C ASP A 4 41.87 -2.25 21.62
N GLY A 5 40.56 -2.07 21.48
CA GLY A 5 39.50 -2.96 21.99
C GLY A 5 38.15 -2.51 21.45
N THR A 6 38.11 -2.31 20.14
CA THR A 6 36.91 -2.07 19.32
C THR A 6 36.03 -3.32 19.33
N SER A 7 34.86 -3.26 19.97
CA SER A 7 33.82 -4.29 19.83
C SER A 7 32.97 -3.99 18.59
N THR A 8 33.29 -4.71 17.52
CA THR A 8 32.62 -4.70 16.22
C THR A 8 31.19 -5.21 16.32
N THR A 9 30.22 -4.33 16.07
CA THR A 9 28.87 -4.74 15.66
C THR A 9 28.96 -5.24 14.22
N SER A 10 28.94 -6.57 14.03
CA SER A 10 28.91 -7.16 12.70
C SER A 10 27.56 -6.87 12.05
N ASP A 11 27.58 -5.92 11.11
CA ASP A 11 26.53 -5.71 10.13
C ASP A 11 26.29 -7.03 9.37
N ILE A 12 25.14 -7.65 9.62
CA ILE A 12 24.64 -8.78 8.85
C ILE A 12 24.19 -8.22 7.49
N SER A 13 25.15 -8.08 6.61
CA SER A 13 24.95 -7.87 5.18
C SER A 13 24.45 -9.19 4.58
N VAL A 14 23.12 -9.33 4.48
CA VAL A 14 22.52 -10.44 3.73
C VAL A 14 22.73 -10.15 2.24
N SER A 15 23.75 -10.78 1.68
CA SER A 15 24.04 -10.83 0.27
C SER A 15 22.84 -11.36 -0.50
N ILE A 16 22.24 -10.50 -1.31
CA ILE A 16 21.23 -10.85 -2.32
C ILE A 16 21.98 -11.58 -3.43
N GLN A 17 22.15 -12.90 -3.29
CA GLN A 17 22.66 -13.72 -4.38
C GLN A 17 21.49 -14.08 -5.31
N GLU A 18 21.62 -13.53 -6.53
CA GLU A 18 21.06 -13.97 -7.80
C GLU A 18 20.37 -15.35 -7.77
N THR A 19 19.04 -15.32 -7.82
CA THR A 19 18.23 -16.42 -8.36
C THR A 19 17.20 -15.85 -9.33
N ASP A 20 17.67 -14.95 -10.20
CA ASP A 20 16.90 -14.46 -11.34
C ASP A 20 17.22 -15.34 -12.55
N SER A 21 16.67 -16.55 -12.59
CA SER A 21 16.52 -17.27 -13.84
C SER A 21 15.45 -18.34 -13.70
N ILE A 22 14.35 -18.16 -14.45
CA ILE A 22 13.24 -19.10 -14.64
C ILE A 22 12.13 -19.00 -13.58
N THR A 23 11.34 -17.94 -13.66
CA THR A 23 9.88 -18.10 -13.58
C THR A 23 9.26 -17.33 -14.73
N ASN A 24 8.64 -18.06 -15.66
CA ASN A 24 7.74 -17.52 -16.66
C ASN A 24 6.77 -16.50 -16.02
N GLU A 25 6.42 -15.47 -16.78
CA GLU A 25 5.61 -14.28 -16.45
C GLU A 25 4.23 -14.56 -15.82
N VAL A 26 4.18 -15.22 -14.67
CA VAL A 26 2.93 -15.39 -13.93
C VAL A 26 2.73 -14.14 -13.08
N VAL A 27 1.65 -13.41 -13.37
CA VAL A 27 1.25 -12.24 -12.58
C VAL A 27 1.12 -12.69 -11.12
N PRO A 28 1.73 -11.98 -10.15
CA PRO A 28 1.67 -12.37 -8.74
C PRO A 28 0.24 -12.62 -8.26
N ALA A 29 -0.74 -11.88 -8.77
CA ALA A 29 -2.16 -12.07 -8.49
C ALA A 29 -2.69 -13.50 -8.73
N CYS A 30 -2.12 -14.23 -9.69
CA CYS A 30 -2.58 -15.57 -10.10
C CYS A 30 -1.91 -16.72 -9.33
N LEU A 31 -0.92 -16.43 -8.47
CA LEU A 31 -0.24 -17.44 -7.67
C LEU A 31 -1.11 -17.86 -6.47
N SER A 32 -0.87 -19.07 -5.96
CA SER A 32 -1.53 -19.54 -4.74
C SER A 32 -0.96 -18.84 -3.51
N THR A 33 -1.80 -18.62 -2.50
CA THR A 33 -1.36 -18.12 -1.20
C THR A 33 -0.35 -19.06 -0.55
N PRO A 34 0.72 -18.53 0.09
CA PRO A 34 1.68 -19.36 0.81
C PRO A 34 1.02 -20.25 1.86
N ASN A 35 1.47 -21.51 1.97
CA ASN A 35 0.94 -22.45 2.94
C ASN A 35 1.36 -22.07 4.38
N PRO A 36 0.41 -21.79 5.30
CA PRO A 36 0.72 -21.43 6.68
C PRO A 36 1.44 -22.52 7.48
N ALA A 37 1.36 -23.79 7.06
CA ALA A 37 2.05 -24.91 7.72
C ALA A 37 3.52 -25.06 7.30
N SER A 38 4.02 -24.24 6.37
CA SER A 38 5.41 -24.28 5.94
C SER A 38 6.37 -23.77 7.01
N VAL A 39 7.53 -24.44 7.16
CA VAL A 39 8.59 -24.04 8.10
C VAL A 39 9.06 -22.59 7.86
N ASP A 40 9.05 -22.16 6.60
CA ASP A 40 9.49 -20.83 6.17
C ASP A 40 8.32 -19.87 5.86
N PHE A 41 7.12 -20.14 6.38
CA PHE A 41 5.90 -19.40 6.02
C PHE A 41 6.08 -17.89 6.12
N HIS A 42 6.61 -17.37 7.24
CA HIS A 42 6.77 -15.93 7.43
C HIS A 42 7.63 -15.28 6.35
N ARG A 43 8.77 -15.88 6.00
CA ARG A 43 9.69 -15.36 4.98
C ARG A 43 9.04 -15.36 3.60
N ILE A 44 8.38 -16.47 3.24
CA ILE A 44 7.70 -16.63 1.95
C ILE A 44 6.51 -15.67 1.86
N PHE A 45 5.74 -15.55 2.94
CA PHE A 45 4.61 -14.63 3.06
C PHE A 45 5.04 -13.19 2.87
N PHE A 46 6.04 -12.71 3.61
CA PHE A 46 6.51 -11.33 3.44
C PHE A 46 7.02 -11.06 2.02
N LYS A 47 7.74 -12.01 1.40
CA LYS A 47 8.17 -11.88 0.00
C LYS A 47 6.98 -11.77 -0.96
N ASP A 48 5.96 -12.61 -0.79
CA ASP A 48 4.73 -12.57 -1.61
C ASP A 48 3.98 -11.24 -1.43
N ILE A 49 3.84 -10.74 -0.20
CA ILE A 49 3.20 -9.45 0.07
C ILE A 49 3.93 -8.30 -0.63
N VAL A 50 5.26 -8.23 -0.53
CA VAL A 50 6.05 -7.19 -1.20
C VAL A 50 5.79 -7.21 -2.71
N GLN A 51 5.85 -8.39 -3.33
CA GLN A 51 5.58 -8.56 -4.76
C GLN A 51 4.15 -8.14 -5.15
N LEU A 52 3.14 -8.49 -4.33
CA LEU A 52 1.75 -8.09 -4.57
C LEU A 52 1.54 -6.58 -4.42
N VAL A 53 2.15 -5.95 -3.42
CA VAL A 53 2.01 -4.51 -3.18
C VAL A 53 2.64 -3.72 -4.32
N GLU A 54 3.84 -4.08 -4.74
CA GLU A 54 4.56 -3.40 -5.82
C GLU A 54 3.84 -3.54 -7.16
N SER A 55 3.29 -4.72 -7.44
CA SER A 55 2.61 -4.98 -8.72
C SER A 55 1.19 -4.41 -8.78
N LEU A 56 0.42 -4.47 -7.69
CA LEU A 56 -1.03 -4.20 -7.70
C LEU A 56 -1.45 -2.92 -6.99
N ASN A 57 -0.71 -2.49 -5.95
CA ASN A 57 -1.13 -1.38 -5.08
C ASN A 57 -0.37 -0.07 -5.35
N ILE A 58 0.58 -0.07 -6.28
CA ILE A 58 1.21 1.16 -6.78
C ILE A 58 0.33 1.78 -7.86
N HIS A 59 -0.10 3.00 -7.62
CA HIS A 59 -0.88 3.77 -8.57
C HIS A 59 -0.05 4.13 -9.81
N LYS A 60 -0.54 3.70 -10.98
CA LYS A 60 -0.06 4.13 -12.29
C LYS A 60 -1.15 4.96 -12.96
N HIS A 61 -0.80 6.15 -13.43
CA HIS A 61 -1.76 7.00 -14.10
C HIS A 61 -2.25 6.34 -15.40
N SER A 62 -3.56 6.44 -15.60
CA SER A 62 -4.28 5.99 -16.79
C SER A 62 -5.20 7.12 -17.25
N THR A 63 -5.76 7.02 -18.46
CA THR A 63 -6.70 8.00 -19.01
C THR A 63 -7.90 8.23 -18.07
N THR A 64 -8.32 7.21 -17.33
CA THR A 64 -9.40 7.26 -16.33
C THR A 64 -9.10 8.17 -15.15
N CYS A 65 -7.82 8.39 -14.83
CA CYS A 65 -7.40 9.29 -13.74
C CYS A 65 -7.87 10.73 -13.99
N TYR A 66 -8.02 11.11 -15.25
CA TYR A 66 -8.31 12.48 -15.64
C TYR A 66 -9.71 12.66 -16.21
N LYS A 67 -10.55 11.61 -16.20
CA LYS A 67 -11.91 11.60 -16.78
C LYS A 67 -12.79 12.76 -16.29
N TYR A 68 -12.62 13.19 -15.05
CA TYR A 68 -13.39 14.29 -14.44
C TYR A 68 -12.52 15.50 -14.06
N SER A 69 -11.27 15.53 -14.51
CA SER A 69 -10.39 16.67 -14.29
C SER A 69 -10.89 17.83 -15.16
N LYS A 70 -11.65 18.75 -14.55
CA LYS A 70 -12.15 19.94 -15.25
C LYS A 70 -10.96 20.86 -15.49
N GLY A 71 -10.46 20.88 -16.73
CA GLY A 71 -9.46 21.86 -17.17
C GLY A 71 -10.06 23.27 -17.06
N LYS A 72 -9.77 23.98 -15.96
CA LYS A 72 -10.08 25.41 -15.83
C LYS A 72 -8.85 26.26 -15.52
N SER A 73 -7.69 25.66 -15.31
CA SER A 73 -6.41 26.35 -15.42
C SER A 73 -5.32 25.36 -15.84
N ASP A 74 -4.42 25.84 -16.69
CA ASP A 74 -3.37 25.12 -17.40
C ASP A 74 -2.21 24.65 -16.51
N THR A 75 -2.46 24.30 -15.24
CA THR A 75 -1.37 24.14 -14.26
C THR A 75 -1.41 22.89 -13.37
N SER A 76 -2.42 22.01 -13.47
CA SER A 76 -2.23 20.57 -13.24
C SER A 76 -3.54 19.80 -13.37
N LYS A 77 -3.56 18.74 -14.17
CA LYS A 77 -4.64 17.76 -14.16
C LYS A 77 -4.60 17.03 -12.81
N THR A 78 -5.56 17.26 -11.93
CA THR A 78 -5.66 16.51 -10.67
C THR A 78 -6.09 15.08 -10.94
N CYS A 79 -5.37 14.10 -10.38
CA CYS A 79 -5.75 12.70 -10.44
C CYS A 79 -7.05 12.48 -9.65
N ARG A 80 -8.03 11.81 -10.28
CA ARG A 80 -9.31 11.43 -9.66
C ARG A 80 -9.13 10.65 -8.36
N MET A 81 -8.07 9.86 -8.27
CA MET A 81 -7.72 9.06 -7.09
C MET A 81 -6.91 9.85 -6.04
N ARG A 82 -6.75 11.17 -6.24
CA ARG A 82 -6.06 12.09 -5.31
C ARG A 82 -4.61 11.68 -5.04
N MET A 83 -3.92 11.27 -6.09
CA MET A 83 -2.49 10.97 -6.09
C MET A 83 -1.69 12.20 -6.53
N PRO A 84 -0.50 12.47 -5.94
CA PRO A 84 0.14 11.72 -4.86
C PRO A 84 -0.52 11.96 -3.48
N HIS A 85 -0.50 10.95 -2.62
CA HIS A 85 -0.94 11.08 -1.23
C HIS A 85 0.09 11.82 -0.37
N VAL A 86 -0.42 12.48 0.68
CA VAL A 86 0.43 13.11 1.71
C VAL A 86 1.12 12.03 2.54
N LEU A 87 2.44 12.15 2.67
CA LEU A 87 3.24 11.26 3.52
C LEU A 87 2.99 11.57 5.00
N VAL A 88 2.80 10.52 5.79
CA VAL A 88 2.52 10.61 7.22
C VAL A 88 3.49 9.71 7.95
N LYS A 89 4.34 10.26 8.82
CA LYS A 89 5.40 9.51 9.49
C LYS A 89 4.89 8.54 10.56
N THR A 90 3.79 8.87 11.22
CA THR A 90 3.24 8.09 12.34
C THR A 90 1.72 8.09 12.28
N SER A 91 1.09 6.95 12.56
CA SER A 91 -0.36 6.87 12.63
C SER A 91 -0.87 7.69 13.83
N ASN A 92 -1.89 8.51 13.62
CA ASN A 92 -2.46 9.38 14.65
C ASN A 92 -3.98 9.47 14.52
N ILE A 93 -4.64 9.69 15.66
CA ILE A 93 -6.07 9.94 15.74
C ILE A 93 -6.24 11.38 16.18
N ASP A 94 -6.89 12.19 15.34
CA ASP A 94 -7.30 13.52 15.74
C ASP A 94 -8.51 13.41 16.66
N LEU A 95 -8.35 13.80 17.92
CA LEU A 95 -9.38 13.72 18.94
C LEU A 95 -10.54 14.69 18.71
N SER A 96 -10.33 15.76 17.94
CA SER A 96 -11.36 16.77 17.68
C SER A 96 -12.31 16.35 16.56
N THR A 97 -11.77 15.74 15.51
CA THR A 97 -12.55 15.28 14.34
C THR A 97 -12.87 13.80 14.38
N GLY A 98 -12.16 13.01 15.20
CA GLY A 98 -12.18 11.55 15.18
C GLY A 98 -11.49 10.97 13.94
N GLN A 99 -10.75 11.75 13.17
CA GLN A 99 -10.11 11.27 11.94
C GLN A 99 -8.87 10.43 12.25
N ILE A 100 -8.84 9.21 11.71
CA ILE A 100 -7.70 8.31 11.81
C ILE A 100 -6.81 8.53 10.59
N THR A 101 -5.57 8.94 10.83
CA THR A 101 -4.52 9.03 9.82
C THR A 101 -3.55 7.88 10.02
N MET A 102 -3.33 7.09 8.97
CA MET A 102 -2.37 5.98 8.99
C MET A 102 -1.03 6.45 8.47
N ARG A 103 0.05 5.90 9.04
CA ARG A 103 1.41 6.05 8.53
C ARG A 103 1.47 5.65 7.06
N ARG A 104 2.09 6.51 6.25
CA ARG A 104 2.35 6.28 4.83
C ARG A 104 3.81 6.59 4.52
N SER A 105 4.54 5.59 4.04
CA SER A 105 5.94 5.69 3.61
C SER A 105 6.09 6.07 2.15
N HIS A 106 5.13 5.70 1.29
CA HIS A 106 5.18 5.93 -0.15
C HIS A 106 3.91 6.64 -0.65
N PRO A 107 4.02 7.72 -1.44
CA PRO A 107 2.87 8.57 -1.77
C PRO A 107 1.98 8.00 -2.88
N TRP A 108 2.47 7.01 -3.64
CA TRP A 108 1.74 6.38 -4.74
C TRP A 108 1.12 5.04 -4.37
N THR A 109 1.31 4.59 -3.13
CA THR A 109 0.85 3.29 -2.68
C THR A 109 -0.48 3.46 -1.96
N ASN A 110 -1.47 2.65 -2.34
CA ASN A 110 -2.74 2.60 -1.63
C ASN A 110 -2.55 1.99 -0.24
N ASN A 111 -3.49 2.29 0.66
CA ASN A 111 -3.53 1.62 1.95
C ASN A 111 -3.97 0.16 1.76
N PHE A 112 -3.14 -0.78 2.23
CA PHE A 112 -3.43 -2.20 2.17
C PHE A 112 -3.32 -2.83 3.56
N ASN A 113 -3.88 -4.02 3.69
CA ASN A 113 -3.73 -4.90 4.85
C ASN A 113 -3.06 -6.19 4.36
N GLU A 114 -2.02 -6.64 5.06
CA GLU A 114 -1.21 -7.81 4.65
C GLU A 114 -2.03 -9.10 4.53
N TRP A 115 -3.05 -9.29 5.37
CA TRP A 115 -3.90 -10.47 5.32
C TRP A 115 -4.89 -10.40 4.18
N LEU A 116 -5.54 -9.25 3.99
CA LEU A 116 -6.52 -9.07 2.93
C LEU A 116 -5.87 -9.09 1.54
N ILE A 117 -4.67 -8.52 1.38
CA ILE A 117 -3.98 -8.56 0.07
C ILE A 117 -3.54 -9.99 -0.25
N SER A 118 -3.13 -10.78 0.74
CA SER A 118 -2.81 -12.19 0.54
C SER A 118 -4.04 -12.98 0.10
N ALA A 119 -5.19 -12.76 0.74
CA ALA A 119 -6.42 -13.47 0.43
C ALA A 119 -7.02 -13.05 -0.93
N CYS A 120 -7.12 -11.76 -1.20
CA CYS A 120 -7.77 -11.22 -2.39
C CYS A 120 -6.85 -11.16 -3.61
N ARG A 121 -5.53 -11.05 -3.39
CA ARG A 121 -4.49 -10.91 -4.43
C ARG A 121 -4.82 -9.85 -5.50
N SER A 122 -5.46 -8.76 -5.08
CA SER A 122 -5.91 -7.67 -5.95
C SER A 122 -5.49 -6.30 -5.38
N ASN A 123 -5.62 -5.24 -6.17
CA ASN A 123 -5.49 -3.88 -5.67
C ASN A 123 -6.51 -3.64 -4.55
N MET A 124 -6.10 -2.98 -3.47
CA MET A 124 -6.97 -2.62 -2.35
C MET A 124 -6.82 -1.13 -2.02
N ASP A 125 -7.90 -0.51 -1.57
CA ASP A 125 -7.87 0.84 -0.99
C ASP A 125 -8.69 0.82 0.31
N ILE A 126 -8.00 0.60 1.43
CA ILE A 126 -8.63 0.49 2.75
C ILE A 126 -8.59 1.86 3.45
N LYS A 127 -9.77 2.40 3.75
CA LYS A 127 -9.95 3.65 4.49
C LYS A 127 -10.87 3.44 5.68
N PHE A 128 -10.39 3.79 6.87
CA PHE A 128 -11.21 3.83 8.07
C PHE A 128 -12.13 5.06 8.04
N ILE A 129 -13.44 4.83 8.15
CA ILE A 129 -14.46 5.88 8.18
C ILE A 129 -15.36 5.58 9.39
N TRP A 130 -15.17 6.34 10.47
CA TRP A 130 -15.89 6.11 11.74
C TRP A 130 -16.87 7.23 12.06
N SER A 131 -16.41 8.49 12.01
CA SER A 131 -17.21 9.67 12.34
C SER A 131 -16.76 10.89 11.54
N GLY A 132 -17.61 11.93 11.50
CA GLY A 132 -17.29 13.21 10.85
C GLY A 132 -17.84 13.33 9.42
N ASN A 133 -17.29 14.29 8.68
CA ASN A 133 -17.78 14.63 7.34
C ASN A 133 -17.62 13.48 6.35
N ASP A 134 -16.54 12.70 6.44
CA ASP A 134 -16.30 11.56 5.55
C ASP A 134 -17.36 10.47 5.72
N ALA A 135 -17.78 10.19 6.96
CA ALA A 135 -18.85 9.24 7.26
C ALA A 135 -20.20 9.73 6.73
N LYS A 136 -20.53 11.00 6.95
CA LYS A 136 -21.75 11.62 6.40
C LYS A 136 -21.75 11.55 4.87
N ALA A 137 -20.65 11.90 4.23
CA ALA A 137 -20.52 11.84 2.77
C ALA A 137 -20.68 10.42 2.23
N LEU A 138 -20.12 9.41 2.91
CA LEU A 138 -20.28 8.01 2.56
C LEU A 138 -21.75 7.57 2.64
N VAL A 139 -22.46 7.91 3.72
CA VAL A 139 -23.88 7.56 3.88
C VAL A 139 -24.73 8.19 2.78
N TYR A 140 -24.52 9.47 2.46
CA TYR A 140 -25.22 10.12 1.34
C TYR A 140 -24.93 9.43 0.01
N TYR A 141 -23.66 9.08 -0.24
CA TYR A 141 -23.26 8.40 -1.46
C TYR A 141 -23.92 7.02 -1.60
N ILE A 142 -23.93 6.22 -0.53
CA ILE A 142 -24.57 4.91 -0.52
C ILE A 142 -26.09 5.07 -0.73
N THR A 143 -26.71 6.01 -0.02
CA THR A 143 -28.16 6.24 -0.12
C THR A 143 -28.59 6.67 -1.52
N ASP A 144 -27.86 7.62 -2.14
CA ASP A 144 -28.09 8.04 -3.53
C ASP A 144 -27.91 6.89 -4.53
N TYR A 145 -26.94 6.00 -4.29
CA TYR A 145 -26.69 4.88 -5.17
C TYR A 145 -27.74 3.77 -5.04
N VAL A 146 -28.17 3.44 -3.82
CA VAL A 146 -29.21 2.43 -3.57
C VAL A 146 -30.59 2.91 -4.05
N SER A 147 -30.82 4.23 -4.03
CA SER A 147 -32.10 4.83 -4.45
C SER A 147 -32.16 5.14 -5.95
N LYS A 148 -31.08 4.89 -6.71
CA LYS A 148 -31.02 5.01 -8.17
C LYS A 148 -31.55 3.75 -8.85
#